data_AF-A0A6A0H277-F1
#
_entry.id   AF-A0A6A0H277-F1
#
_cell.length_a   1.000
_cell.length_b   1.000
_cell.length_c   1.000
_cell.angle_alpha   90.00
_cell.angle_beta   90.00
_cell.angle_gamma   90.00
#
_symmetry.space_group_name_H-M   'P 1'
#
loop_
_entity.id
_entity.type
_entity.pdbx_description
1 polymer ?
#
loop_
_entity_poly.entity_id
_entity_poly.type
_entity_poly.pdbx_seq_one_letter_code
_entity_poly.pdbx_strand_id
1 'polypeptide(L)'
;MFYFLIKFMQQFGYVPESDSTTGFLFTPQGMKDSIREVQKFGDLPQTGELDELTIQLMKSPRCGVPDVAPPSKEGGPRGGLTTLGQKGVVVSRGNESARGRPRRYVLGGGGWNTRTITYHVENYSSKLNNMESVIEELRKAFDVWSAYARLNFTHVPDRDADIIIFFAEYDHYDG
;
A
#
# COMPACT_ATOMS: atom_id res chain seq x y z
N MET A 1 2.65 13.29 21.52
CA MET A 1 2.98 11.85 21.52
C MET A 1 1.76 10.99 21.21
N PHE A 2 0.67 11.07 22.00
CA PHE A 2 -0.52 10.22 21.81
C PHE A 2 -1.21 10.39 20.44
N TYR A 3 -1.44 11.62 20.00
CA TYR A 3 -2.07 11.89 18.69
C TYR A 3 -1.26 11.34 17.50
N PHE A 4 0.08 11.47 17.56
CA PHE A 4 0.98 10.91 16.57
C PHE A 4 0.86 9.39 16.46
N LEU A 5 0.83 8.71 17.61
CA LEU A 5 0.68 7.25 17.68
C LEU A 5 -0.63 6.79 17.04
N ILE A 6 -1.76 7.41 17.39
CA ILE A 6 -3.06 7.01 16.85
C ILE A 6 -3.13 7.25 15.34
N LYS A 7 -2.68 8.42 14.88
CA LYS A 7 -2.67 8.73 13.45
C LYS A 7 -1.82 7.76 12.64
N PHE A 8 -0.63 7.42 13.14
CA PHE A 8 0.22 6.41 12.52
C PHE A 8 -0.50 5.05 12.45
N MET A 9 -1.07 4.60 13.56
CA MET A 9 -1.72 3.29 13.64
C MET A 9 -2.93 3.17 12.71
N GLN A 10 -3.70 4.25 12.55
CA GLN A 10 -4.81 4.31 11.59
C GLN A 10 -4.31 4.32 10.15
N GLN A 11 -3.38 5.22 9.82
CA GLN A 11 -2.85 5.42 8.47
C GLN A 11 -2.24 4.13 7.90
N PHE A 12 -1.56 3.33 8.72
CA PHE A 12 -0.90 2.09 8.27
C PHE A 12 -1.72 0.82 8.53
N GLY A 13 -2.99 0.96 8.95
CA GLY A 13 -3.94 -0.16 9.05
C GLY A 13 -3.80 -1.03 10.29
N TYR A 14 -2.99 -0.63 11.28
CA TYR A 14 -2.85 -1.36 12.55
C TYR A 14 -4.09 -1.24 13.44
N VAL A 15 -4.93 -0.22 13.19
CA VAL A 15 -6.15 0.07 13.94
C VAL A 15 -7.23 0.56 12.96
N PRO A 16 -8.50 0.19 13.15
CA PRO A 16 -9.59 0.69 12.32
C PRO A 16 -9.75 2.22 12.37
N GLU A 17 -10.34 2.80 11.33
CA GLU A 17 -10.64 4.24 11.27
C GLU A 17 -11.93 4.65 11.99
N SER A 18 -12.80 3.68 12.34
CA SER A 18 -14.15 3.92 12.88
C SER A 18 -14.18 4.50 14.30
N ASP A 19 -15.31 5.08 14.73
CA ASP A 19 -15.55 5.57 16.10
C ASP A 19 -15.34 4.50 17.20
N SER A 20 -15.41 3.21 16.85
CA SER A 20 -15.12 2.07 17.74
C SER A 20 -13.64 1.91 18.10
N THR A 21 -12.75 2.64 17.43
CA THR A 21 -11.30 2.68 17.71
C THR A 21 -11.01 3.10 19.14
N THR A 22 -11.89 3.90 19.72
CA THR A 22 -11.90 4.22 21.15
C THR A 22 -11.94 2.95 22.00
N GLY A 23 -12.90 2.04 21.80
CA GLY A 23 -13.07 0.85 22.64
C GLY A 23 -11.88 -0.12 22.63
N PHE A 24 -11.28 -0.37 21.46
CA PHE A 24 -10.16 -1.31 21.33
C PHE A 24 -8.83 -0.73 21.86
N LEU A 25 -8.52 0.52 21.51
CA LEU A 25 -7.27 1.18 21.91
C LEU A 25 -7.25 1.67 23.36
N PHE A 26 -8.41 1.95 23.97
CA PHE A 26 -8.45 2.29 25.39
C PHE A 26 -8.17 1.10 26.31
N THR A 27 -8.05 -0.12 25.75
CA THR A 27 -7.50 -1.25 26.50
C THR A 27 -5.96 -1.19 26.45
N PRO A 28 -5.27 -1.25 27.61
CA PRO A 28 -3.81 -1.33 27.64
C PRO A 28 -3.27 -2.49 26.80
N GLN A 29 -4.03 -3.57 26.66
CA GLN A 29 -3.65 -4.74 25.89
C GLN A 29 -3.77 -4.52 24.37
N GLY A 30 -4.88 -3.95 23.88
CA GLY A 30 -5.08 -3.71 22.44
C GLY A 30 -4.05 -2.76 21.86
N MET A 31 -3.64 -1.74 22.62
CA MET A 31 -2.55 -0.85 22.21
C MET A 31 -1.20 -1.59 22.16
N LYS A 32 -0.88 -2.42 23.18
CA LYS A 32 0.34 -3.23 23.19
C LYS A 32 0.39 -4.19 22.01
N ASP A 33 -0.72 -4.83 21.67
CA ASP A 33 -0.79 -5.77 20.55
C ASP A 33 -0.60 -5.06 19.20
N SER A 34 -1.17 -3.85 19.04
CA SER A 34 -0.95 -3.02 17.84
C SER A 34 0.52 -2.63 17.70
N ILE A 35 1.19 -2.25 18.81
CA ILE A 35 2.62 -1.92 18.81
C ILE A 35 3.47 -3.14 18.42
N ARG A 36 3.11 -4.35 18.86
CA ARG A 36 3.82 -5.57 18.46
C ARG A 36 3.76 -5.81 16.96
N GLU A 37 2.63 -5.51 16.30
CA GLU A 37 2.53 -5.65 14.85
C GLU A 37 3.40 -4.61 14.11
N VAL A 38 3.49 -3.37 14.61
CA VAL A 38 4.44 -2.37 14.07
C VAL A 38 5.88 -2.85 14.22
N GLN A 39 6.24 -3.34 15.41
CA GLN A 39 7.58 -3.86 15.69
C GLN A 39 7.92 -5.04 14.77
N LYS A 40 6.99 -5.97 14.62
CA LYS A 40 7.13 -7.12 13.72
C LYS A 40 7.29 -6.70 12.25
N PHE A 41 6.59 -5.67 11.80
CA PHE A 41 6.75 -5.14 10.44
C PHE A 41 8.14 -4.53 10.24
N GLY A 42 8.63 -3.79 11.23
CA GLY A 42 9.97 -3.19 11.22
C GLY A 42 11.11 -4.11 11.64
N ASP A 43 10.85 -5.42 11.78
CA ASP A 43 11.81 -6.43 12.24
C ASP A 43 12.48 -6.07 13.60
N LEU A 44 11.67 -5.52 14.52
CA LEU A 44 12.06 -5.18 15.89
C LEU A 44 11.55 -6.22 16.90
N PRO A 45 12.15 -6.30 18.09
CA PRO A 45 11.61 -7.11 19.18
C PRO A 45 10.17 -6.69 19.54
N GLN A 46 9.26 -7.68 19.58
CA GLN A 46 7.83 -7.47 19.81
C GLN A 46 7.50 -7.24 21.29
N THR A 47 8.10 -6.21 21.89
CA THR A 47 7.90 -5.84 23.30
C THR A 47 6.46 -5.37 23.56
N GLY A 48 5.82 -4.76 22.56
CA GLY A 48 4.57 -4.04 22.70
C GLY A 48 4.72 -2.69 23.42
N GLU A 49 5.97 -2.25 23.62
CA GLU A 49 6.28 -0.97 24.24
C GLU A 49 6.82 0.01 23.20
N LEU A 50 6.52 1.29 23.40
CA LEU A 50 6.98 2.35 22.50
C LEU A 50 8.43 2.72 22.84
N ASP A 51 9.35 1.78 22.62
CA ASP A 51 10.79 1.96 22.83
C ASP A 51 11.42 2.90 21.79
N GLU A 52 12.67 3.30 22.02
CA GLU A 52 13.36 4.27 21.17
C GLU A 52 13.44 3.81 19.72
N LEU A 53 13.71 2.53 19.47
CA LEU A 53 13.78 1.96 18.12
C LEU A 53 12.42 1.99 17.42
N THR A 54 11.34 1.65 18.14
CA THR A 54 9.97 1.72 17.61
C THR A 54 9.59 3.16 17.26
N ILE A 55 9.95 4.14 18.10
CA ILE A 55 9.70 5.56 17.82
C ILE A 55 10.48 6.03 16.60
N GLN A 56 11.75 5.65 16.49
CA GLN A 56 12.59 6.00 15.34
C GLN A 56 12.03 5.39 14.04
N LEU A 57 11.61 4.13 14.09
CA LEU A 57 10.94 3.45 12.98
C LEU A 57 9.66 4.19 12.55
N MET A 58 8.80 4.56 13.50
CA MET A 58 7.56 5.27 13.21
C MET A 58 7.77 6.69 12.65
N LYS A 59 8.89 7.35 13.00
CA LYS A 59 9.24 8.70 12.51
C LYS A 59 9.97 8.68 11.17
N SER A 60 10.46 7.53 10.72
CA SER A 60 11.19 7.41 9.45
C SER A 60 10.25 7.67 8.25
N PRO A 61 10.72 8.40 7.21
CA PRO A 61 9.97 8.55 5.97
C PRO A 61 9.64 7.19 5.35
N ARG A 62 8.40 7.02 4.87
CA ARG A 62 7.88 5.74 4.38
C ARG A 62 6.87 5.93 3.26
N CYS A 63 6.55 4.82 2.59
CA CYS A 63 5.46 4.76 1.62
C CYS A 63 4.11 5.04 2.31
N GLY A 64 3.16 5.64 1.60
CA GLY A 64 1.80 5.90 2.10
C GLY A 64 0.86 4.69 2.04
N VAL A 65 1.29 3.58 1.43
CA VAL A 65 0.49 2.34 1.35
C VAL A 65 0.40 1.70 2.75
N PRO A 66 -0.80 1.32 3.24
CA PRO A 66 -0.94 0.68 4.54
C PRO A 66 -0.16 -0.63 4.67
N ASP A 67 0.41 -0.87 5.86
CA ASP A 67 1.20 -2.06 6.17
C ASP A 67 0.29 -3.30 6.32
N VAL A 68 -0.89 -3.10 6.92
CA VAL A 68 -1.90 -4.14 7.14
C VAL A 68 -3.11 -3.88 6.26
N ALA A 69 -3.49 -4.88 5.45
CA ALA A 69 -4.67 -4.79 4.61
C ALA A 69 -5.95 -4.75 5.46
N PRO A 70 -6.96 -3.94 5.08
CA PRO A 70 -8.25 -3.98 5.76
C PRO A 70 -8.86 -5.38 5.61
N PRO A 71 -9.62 -5.86 6.62
CA PRO A 71 -10.33 -7.13 6.51
C PRO A 71 -11.24 -7.09 5.28
N SER A 72 -11.15 -8.13 4.43
CA SER A 72 -12.05 -8.28 3.29
C SER A 72 -13.48 -8.26 3.81
N LYS A 73 -14.32 -7.31 3.36
CA LYS A 73 -15.75 -7.34 3.69
C LYS A 73 -16.30 -8.70 3.26
N GLU A 74 -16.99 -9.39 4.18
CA GLU A 74 -17.59 -10.70 3.90
C GLU A 74 -18.45 -10.60 2.63
N GLY A 75 -18.13 -11.42 1.63
CA GLY A 75 -18.84 -11.46 0.34
C GLY A 75 -18.19 -10.70 -0.82
N GLY A 76 -17.12 -9.92 -0.60
CA GLY A 76 -16.29 -9.36 -1.68
C GLY A 76 -15.28 -10.38 -2.21
N PRO A 77 -14.79 -10.25 -3.47
CA PRO A 77 -13.72 -11.12 -3.96
C PRO A 77 -12.54 -11.05 -2.98
N ARG A 78 -12.05 -12.22 -2.57
CA ARG A 78 -10.92 -12.36 -1.63
C ARG A 78 -9.66 -11.78 -2.28
N GLY A 79 -9.41 -10.48 -2.11
CA GLY A 79 -8.20 -9.83 -2.63
C GLY A 79 -8.24 -8.31 -2.66
N GLY A 80 -7.82 -7.68 -1.56
CA GLY A 80 -7.08 -6.40 -1.59
C GLY A 80 -7.83 -5.10 -1.89
N LEU A 81 -7.07 -4.01 -1.71
CA LEU A 81 -7.47 -2.61 -1.78
C LEU A 81 -8.34 -2.32 -3.00
N THR A 82 -9.59 -1.91 -2.78
CA THR A 82 -10.56 -1.59 -3.82
C THR A 82 -10.11 -0.33 -4.55
N THR A 83 -9.52 -0.50 -5.74
CA THR A 83 -9.52 0.56 -6.75
C THR A 83 -10.89 0.63 -7.42
N LEU A 84 -11.26 1.85 -7.77
CA LEU A 84 -12.50 2.27 -8.45
C LEU A 84 -12.87 1.33 -9.61
N GLY A 85 -14.18 1.09 -9.75
CA GLY A 85 -14.74 0.02 -10.56
C GLY A 85 -14.25 -0.05 -12.01
N GLN A 86 -13.83 -1.25 -12.42
CA GLN A 86 -13.84 -1.67 -13.81
C GLN A 86 -14.50 -3.05 -13.93
N LYS A 87 -15.46 -3.11 -14.86
CA LYS A 87 -16.31 -4.24 -15.22
C LYS A 87 -15.47 -5.45 -15.64
N GLY A 88 -15.79 -6.64 -15.12
CA GLY A 88 -15.20 -7.90 -15.61
C GLY A 88 -15.74 -9.16 -14.91
N VAL A 89 -16.77 -9.75 -15.52
CA VAL A 89 -17.34 -11.11 -15.39
C VAL A 89 -16.66 -12.11 -14.44
N VAL A 90 -17.44 -12.63 -13.47
CA VAL A 90 -17.10 -13.75 -12.57
C VAL A 90 -17.52 -15.08 -13.21
N VAL A 91 -16.61 -16.06 -13.26
CA VAL A 91 -16.95 -17.49 -13.37
C VAL A 91 -16.34 -18.25 -12.19
N SER A 92 -17.22 -18.90 -11.44
CA SER A 92 -16.97 -19.58 -10.16
C SER A 92 -16.33 -20.97 -10.29
N ARG A 93 -15.60 -21.42 -9.25
CA ARG A 93 -15.80 -22.71 -8.54
C ARG A 93 -14.60 -23.07 -7.64
N GLY A 94 -14.87 -23.47 -6.39
CA GLY A 94 -14.04 -24.47 -5.70
C GLY A 94 -13.61 -24.17 -4.26
N ASN A 95 -14.42 -24.67 -3.32
CA ASN A 95 -14.11 -25.33 -2.04
C ASN A 95 -13.17 -24.67 -1.02
N GLU A 96 -13.76 -24.38 0.15
CA GLU A 96 -13.11 -23.91 1.36
C GLU A 96 -12.39 -25.05 2.09
N SER A 97 -11.07 -25.12 1.94
CA SER A 97 -10.16 -25.80 2.87
C SER A 97 -8.72 -25.42 2.54
N ALA A 98 -8.31 -24.22 2.93
CA ALA A 98 -6.90 -23.87 2.93
C ALA A 98 -6.61 -23.02 4.17
N ARG A 99 -6.14 -23.68 5.24
CA ARG A 99 -5.26 -23.06 6.25
C ARG A 99 -3.91 -22.75 5.58
N GLY A 100 -3.94 -21.93 4.53
CA GLY A 100 -2.77 -21.44 3.84
C GLY A 100 -2.13 -20.34 4.67
N ARG A 101 -0.80 -20.30 4.69
CA ARG A 101 -0.03 -19.17 5.24
C ARG A 101 -0.63 -17.87 4.67
N PRO A 102 -0.96 -16.86 5.50
CA PRO A 102 -1.45 -15.59 5.00
C PRO A 102 -0.46 -15.06 3.96
N ARG A 103 -0.98 -14.64 2.80
CA ARG A 103 -0.14 -14.03 1.77
C ARG A 103 0.49 -12.78 2.39
N ARG A 104 1.82 -12.71 2.38
CA ARG A 104 2.62 -11.60 2.94
C ARG A 104 2.34 -10.26 2.25
N TYR A 105 1.76 -10.29 1.05
CA TYR A 105 1.49 -9.10 0.25
C TYR A 105 0.06 -9.12 -0.31
N VAL A 106 -0.52 -7.93 -0.44
CA VAL A 106 -1.84 -7.69 -1.06
C VAL A 106 -1.72 -7.84 -2.58
N LEU A 107 -1.80 -9.08 -3.08
CA LEU A 107 -1.96 -9.37 -4.51
C LEU A 107 -3.45 -9.31 -4.88
N GLY A 108 -4.09 -8.17 -4.62
CA GLY A 108 -5.53 -7.99 -4.82
C GLY A 108 -5.93 -7.73 -6.27
N GLY A 109 -5.03 -7.17 -7.07
CA GLY A 109 -5.21 -7.10 -8.52
C GLY A 109 -4.92 -8.46 -9.13
N GLY A 110 -5.86 -9.00 -9.91
CA GLY A 110 -5.47 -9.94 -10.96
C GLY A 110 -4.32 -9.29 -11.72
N GLY A 111 -3.18 -9.97 -11.83
CA GLY A 111 -2.00 -9.39 -12.48
C GLY A 111 -2.34 -8.88 -13.88
N TRP A 112 -1.51 -8.00 -14.43
CA TRP A 112 -1.71 -7.46 -15.76
C TRP A 112 -1.95 -8.57 -16.81
N ASN A 113 -3.00 -8.42 -17.61
CA ASN A 113 -3.32 -9.35 -18.70
C ASN A 113 -2.39 -9.19 -19.91
N THR A 114 -1.63 -8.09 -19.93
CA THR A 114 -0.60 -7.78 -20.93
C THR A 114 0.78 -7.81 -20.27
N ARG A 115 1.81 -8.05 -21.08
CA ARG A 115 3.22 -7.94 -20.67
C ARG A 115 3.83 -6.60 -21.05
N THR A 116 3.19 -5.86 -21.95
CA THR A 116 3.56 -4.48 -22.25
C THR A 116 2.64 -3.58 -21.46
N ILE A 117 3.21 -2.83 -20.52
CA ILE A 117 2.54 -1.89 -19.63
C ILE A 117 2.92 -0.48 -20.05
N THR A 118 1.95 0.35 -20.37
CA THR A 118 2.19 1.75 -20.71
C THR A 118 2.19 2.62 -19.46
N TYR A 119 3.03 3.64 -19.42
CA TYR A 119 2.99 4.64 -18.37
C TYR A 119 3.05 6.06 -18.92
N HIS A 120 2.35 6.97 -18.24
CA HIS A 120 2.29 8.38 -18.57
C HIS A 120 2.73 9.21 -17.37
N VAL A 121 3.51 10.27 -17.61
CA VAL A 121 3.92 11.23 -16.58
C VAL A 121 3.18 12.54 -16.81
N GLU A 122 2.20 12.82 -15.96
CA GLU A 122 1.32 13.98 -16.09
C GLU A 122 2.06 15.30 -15.81
N ASN A 123 2.87 15.30 -14.76
CA ASN A 123 3.61 16.46 -14.29
C ASN A 123 4.90 16.01 -13.60
N TYR A 124 5.71 16.98 -13.16
CA TYR A 124 6.88 16.73 -12.33
C TYR A 124 6.95 17.75 -11.20
N SER A 125 7.63 17.40 -10.10
CA SER A 125 7.82 18.32 -8.99
C SER A 125 8.72 19.48 -9.39
N SER A 126 8.41 20.70 -8.93
CA SER A 126 9.26 21.88 -9.08
C SER A 126 10.64 21.74 -8.44
N LYS A 127 10.83 20.73 -7.58
CA LYS A 127 12.12 20.36 -6.98
C LYS A 127 13.02 19.56 -7.93
N LEU A 128 12.49 19.13 -9.08
CA LEU A 128 13.22 18.36 -10.09
C LEU A 128 13.57 19.25 -11.29
N ASN A 129 14.63 18.87 -12.01
CA ASN A 129 15.20 19.70 -13.07
C ASN A 129 14.25 19.87 -14.27
N ASN A 130 13.71 18.77 -14.79
CA ASN A 130 12.82 18.73 -15.95
C ASN A 130 12.09 17.38 -16.03
N MET A 131 11.11 17.31 -16.95
CA MET A 131 10.32 16.10 -17.21
C MET A 131 11.18 14.92 -17.68
N GLU A 132 12.18 15.17 -18.53
CA GLU A 132 13.03 14.10 -19.09
C GLU A 132 13.80 13.35 -18.00
N SER A 133 14.32 14.06 -17.00
CA SER A 133 14.98 13.44 -15.84
C SER A 133 14.02 12.53 -15.07
N VAL A 134 12.75 12.91 -14.93
CA VAL A 134 11.74 12.06 -14.28
C VAL A 134 11.49 10.80 -15.08
N ILE A 135 11.30 10.93 -16.40
CA ILE A 135 11.08 9.80 -17.30
C ILE A 135 12.28 8.84 -17.25
N GLU A 136 13.50 9.35 -17.24
CA GLU A 136 14.72 8.53 -17.17
C GLU A 136 14.85 7.79 -15.83
N GLU A 137 14.54 8.45 -14.70
CA GLU A 137 14.54 7.78 -13.40
C GLU A 137 13.43 6.74 -13.28
N LEU A 138 12.24 7.01 -13.84
CA LEU A 138 11.15 6.04 -13.92
C LEU A 138 11.53 4.84 -14.78
N ARG A 139 12.22 5.06 -15.90
CA ARG A 139 12.74 3.99 -16.75
C ARG A 139 13.67 3.07 -15.97
N LYS A 140 14.62 3.63 -15.20
CA LYS A 140 15.51 2.85 -14.33
C LYS A 140 14.74 2.09 -13.25
N ALA A 141 13.72 2.70 -12.65
CA ALA A 141 12.88 2.04 -11.64
C ALA A 141 12.10 0.87 -12.24
N PHE A 142 11.55 1.03 -13.44
CA PHE A 142 10.85 -0.03 -14.18
C PHE A 142 11.80 -1.15 -14.64
N ASP A 143 13.04 -0.82 -14.99
CA ASP A 143 14.07 -1.81 -15.37
C ASP A 143 14.37 -2.80 -14.23
N VAL A 144 14.26 -2.38 -12.97
CA VAL A 144 14.40 -3.28 -11.81
C VAL A 144 13.36 -4.40 -11.85
N TRP A 145 12.14 -4.11 -12.29
CA TRP A 145 11.05 -5.09 -12.34
C TRP A 145 10.95 -5.84 -13.66
N SER A 146 11.36 -5.21 -14.77
CA SER A 146 11.18 -5.74 -16.13
C SER A 146 11.77 -7.14 -16.28
N ALA A 147 13.00 -7.35 -15.79
CA ALA A 147 13.71 -8.61 -15.87
C ALA A 147 13.05 -9.73 -15.05
N TYR A 148 12.64 -9.44 -13.82
CA TYR A 148 12.08 -10.44 -12.90
C TYR A 148 10.64 -10.80 -13.22
N ALA A 149 9.83 -9.81 -13.62
CA ALA A 149 8.40 -9.99 -13.88
C ALA A 149 8.11 -10.33 -15.36
N ARG A 150 9.12 -10.25 -16.24
CA ARG A 150 8.96 -10.34 -17.70
C ARG A 150 7.92 -9.33 -18.20
N LEU A 151 8.06 -8.10 -17.73
CA LEU A 151 7.21 -6.97 -18.12
C LEU A 151 8.04 -5.98 -18.93
N ASN A 152 7.41 -5.38 -19.92
CA ASN A 152 7.97 -4.32 -20.75
C ASN A 152 7.22 -3.04 -20.40
N PHE A 153 7.94 -2.03 -19.92
CA PHE A 153 7.35 -0.73 -19.62
C PHE A 153 7.62 0.23 -20.77
N THR A 154 6.61 0.97 -21.21
CA THR A 154 6.74 1.93 -22.33
C THR A 154 6.10 3.25 -21.95
N HIS A 155 6.89 4.32 -22.01
CA HIS A 155 6.38 5.67 -21.81
C HIS A 155 5.52 6.10 -23.01
N VAL A 156 4.35 6.66 -22.75
CA VAL A 156 3.45 7.21 -23.78
C VAL A 156 3.09 8.67 -23.47
N PRO A 157 2.94 9.53 -24.49
CA PRO A 157 2.60 10.94 -24.29
C PRO A 157 1.12 11.15 -23.94
N ASP A 158 0.26 10.15 -24.16
CA ASP A 158 -1.17 10.22 -23.87
C ASP A 158 -1.47 9.76 -22.44
N ARG A 159 -2.50 10.34 -21.84
CA ARG A 159 -3.01 9.98 -20.52
C ARG A 159 -3.73 8.62 -20.49
N ASP A 160 -4.10 8.09 -21.66
CA ASP A 160 -4.63 6.73 -21.83
C ASP A 160 -3.50 5.68 -21.70
N ALA A 161 -3.00 5.54 -20.48
CA ALA A 161 -1.92 4.62 -20.12
C ALA A 161 -2.33 3.69 -18.96
N ASP A 162 -1.70 2.52 -18.86
CA ASP A 162 -1.96 1.57 -17.77
C ASP A 162 -1.57 2.14 -16.38
N ILE A 163 -0.50 2.94 -16.33
CA ILE A 163 -0.01 3.59 -15.11
C ILE A 163 0.10 5.10 -15.34
N ILE A 164 -0.66 5.88 -14.59
CA ILE A 164 -0.58 7.34 -14.60
C ILE A 164 0.22 7.80 -13.39
N ILE A 165 1.28 8.57 -13.63
CA ILE A 165 2.19 9.06 -12.60
C ILE A 165 2.06 10.58 -12.54
N PHE A 166 1.78 11.08 -11.34
CA PHE A 166 1.73 12.51 -11.08
C PHE A 166 2.25 12.81 -9.67
N PHE A 167 2.64 14.06 -9.46
CA PHE A 167 3.13 14.60 -8.21
C PHE A 167 2.12 15.63 -7.70
N ALA A 168 1.69 15.45 -6.47
CA ALA A 168 0.78 16.34 -5.76
C ALA A 168 1.22 16.50 -4.30
N GLU A 169 0.67 17.52 -3.64
CA GLU A 169 0.87 17.77 -2.21
C GLU A 169 -0.49 17.81 -1.52
N TYR A 170 -0.54 17.35 -0.26
CA TYR A 170 -1.75 17.32 0.57
C TYR A 170 -2.88 16.48 -0.03
N ASP A 171 -4.07 17.05 -0.17
CA ASP A 171 -5.25 16.38 -0.74
C ASP A 171 -5.12 16.32 -2.26
N HIS A 172 -5.12 15.10 -2.78
CA HIS A 172 -5.00 14.78 -4.20
C HIS A 172 -6.21 13.99 -4.73
N TYR A 173 -7.35 14.10 -4.03
CA TYR A 173 -8.67 13.59 -4.44
C TYR A 173 -8.79 12.08 -4.61
N ASP A 174 -7.86 11.31 -4.05
CA ASP A 174 -7.84 9.85 -4.10
C ASP A 174 -8.01 9.16 -2.74
N GLY A 175 -8.16 9.92 -1.64
CA GLY A 175 -8.55 9.39 -0.33
C GLY A 175 -8.09 10.21 0.87
#